data_AF-A0AAV1NH86-F1
#
_entry.id   AF-A0AAV1NH86-F1
#
_cell.length_a   1.000
_cell.length_b   1.000
_cell.length_c   1.000
_cell.angle_alpha   90.00
_cell.angle_beta   90.00
_cell.angle_gamma   90.00
#
_symmetry.space_group_name_H-M   'P 1'
#
loop_
_entity.id
_entity.type
_entity.pdbx_description
1 polymer ?
#
loop_
_entity_poly.entity_id
_entity_poly.type
_entity_poly.pdbx_seq_one_letter_code
_entity_poly.pdbx_strand_id
1 'polypeptide(L)'
;MKSILLAACILGVAICAPQQKFMEFDIHHAPAQAAPAIPAGVPAESLDVLLPVDAQRQPLGGPVQGFIKQEILLPNGRETEELFYPFGFNLADTAAVAPAAPADPAAPAAPADPAAPADAAPAAPAEPAPKPTGDDDDEEED
;
A
#
# COMPACT_ATOMS: atom_id res chain seq x y z
N MET A 1 -20.58 -23.48 45.98
CA MET A 1 -21.22 -22.43 45.15
C MET A 1 -20.32 -21.22 44.94
N LYS A 2 -19.70 -20.64 45.99
CA LYS A 2 -18.84 -19.44 45.88
C LYS A 2 -17.59 -19.62 44.99
N SER A 3 -16.93 -20.78 45.07
CA SER A 3 -15.77 -21.13 44.23
C SER A 3 -16.09 -21.28 42.75
N ILE A 4 -17.29 -21.78 42.42
CA ILE A 4 -17.75 -21.94 41.03
C ILE A 4 -18.01 -20.57 40.39
N LEU A 5 -18.64 -19.65 41.15
CA LEU A 5 -18.86 -18.27 40.69
C LEU A 5 -17.53 -17.56 40.41
N LEU A 6 -16.56 -17.71 41.33
CA LEU A 6 -15.24 -17.07 41.21
C LEU A 6 -14.46 -17.62 40.00
N ALA A 7 -14.50 -18.95 39.79
CA ALA A 7 -13.92 -19.58 38.61
C ALA A 7 -14.59 -19.11 37.30
N ALA A 8 -15.92 -19.00 37.28
CA ALA A 8 -16.66 -18.49 36.13
C ALA A 8 -16.34 -17.01 35.83
N CYS A 9 -16.16 -16.18 36.86
CA CYS A 9 -15.75 -14.78 36.67
C CYS A 9 -14.34 -14.68 36.09
N ILE A 10 -13.37 -15.45 36.59
CA ILE A 10 -11.99 -15.45 36.06
C ILE A 10 -11.98 -15.95 34.61
N LEU A 11 -12.70 -17.04 34.33
CA LEU A 11 -12.78 -17.60 32.98
C LEU A 11 -13.47 -16.64 32.01
N GLY A 12 -14.53 -15.96 32.47
CA GLY A 12 -15.22 -14.92 31.69
C GLY A 12 -14.28 -13.78 31.30
N VAL A 13 -13.49 -13.26 32.23
CA VAL A 13 -12.51 -12.20 31.94
C VAL A 13 -11.41 -12.68 31.00
N ALA A 14 -10.90 -13.91 31.18
CA ALA A 14 -9.87 -14.47 30.31
C ALA A 14 -10.35 -14.65 28.87
N ILE A 15 -11.62 -15.01 28.66
CA ILE A 15 -12.21 -15.19 27.32
C ILE A 15 -12.62 -13.84 26.71
N CYS A 16 -13.00 -12.85 27.52
CA CYS A 16 -13.40 -11.52 27.04
C CYS A 16 -12.23 -10.54 26.84
N ALA A 17 -10.99 -10.91 27.20
CA ALA A 17 -9.84 -10.06 26.96
C ALA A 17 -9.60 -9.93 25.43
N PRO A 18 -9.47 -8.70 24.89
CA PRO A 18 -9.19 -8.50 23.48
C PRO A 18 -7.84 -9.14 23.14
N GLN A 19 -7.88 -10.14 22.25
CA GLN A 19 -6.68 -10.78 21.71
C GLN A 19 -6.03 -9.80 20.73
N GLN A 20 -4.96 -9.13 21.17
CA GLN A 20 -4.20 -8.23 20.32
C GLN A 20 -3.48 -9.04 19.25
N LYS A 21 -3.80 -8.79 17.98
CA LYS A 21 -3.16 -9.42 16.83
C LYS A 21 -2.05 -8.51 16.33
N PHE A 22 -0.91 -9.11 15.99
CA PHE A 22 0.21 -8.41 15.36
C PHE A 22 0.33 -8.85 13.90
N MET A 23 0.80 -7.95 13.06
CA MET A 23 1.18 -8.23 11.68
C MET A 23 2.62 -7.79 11.48
N GLU A 24 3.39 -8.62 10.78
CA GLU A 24 4.75 -8.33 10.35
C GLU A 24 4.70 -7.51 9.04
N PHE A 25 5.45 -6.43 9.01
CA PHE A 25 5.63 -5.56 7.86
C PHE A 25 7.12 -5.48 7.57
N ASP A 26 7.52 -5.78 6.35
CA ASP A 26 8.85 -5.43 5.84
C ASP A 26 9.10 -3.92 6.09
N ILE A 27 10.33 -3.54 6.44
CA ILE A 27 10.75 -2.14 6.67
C ILE A 27 10.28 -1.19 5.56
N HIS A 28 10.27 -1.63 4.31
CA HIS A 28 9.85 -0.82 3.16
C HIS A 28 8.33 -0.60 3.09
N HIS A 29 7.54 -1.47 3.71
CA HIS A 29 6.08 -1.40 3.75
C HIS A 29 5.55 -0.97 5.12
N ALA A 30 6.43 -0.86 6.12
CA ALA A 30 6.09 -0.40 7.44
C ALA A 30 5.69 1.09 7.42
N PRO A 31 4.86 1.54 8.37
CA PRO A 31 4.53 2.95 8.52
C PRO A 31 5.81 3.80 8.73
N ALA A 32 5.87 4.96 8.08
CA ALA A 32 7.04 5.86 8.16
C ALA A 32 7.37 6.31 9.61
N GLN A 33 6.38 6.28 10.50
CA GLN A 33 6.54 6.59 11.92
C GLN A 33 7.39 5.55 12.67
N ALA A 34 7.56 4.33 12.13
CA ALA A 34 8.45 3.31 12.67
C ALA A 34 9.92 3.52 12.28
N ALA A 35 10.20 4.32 11.24
CA ALA A 35 11.56 4.61 10.77
C ALA A 35 12.55 5.06 11.87
N PRO A 36 12.20 5.97 12.81
CA PRO A 36 13.14 6.39 13.86
C PRO A 36 13.47 5.29 14.88
N ALA A 37 12.71 4.20 14.92
CA ALA A 37 12.99 3.08 15.81
C ALA A 37 13.97 2.06 15.21
N ILE A 38 14.29 2.16 13.92
CA ILE A 38 15.18 1.23 13.21
C ILE A 38 16.59 1.25 13.85
N PRO A 39 17.11 0.10 14.30
CA PRO A 39 18.47 0.00 14.81
C PRO A 39 19.50 0.41 13.77
N ALA A 40 20.42 1.30 14.16
CA ALA A 40 21.46 1.78 13.26
C ALA A 40 22.45 0.66 12.87
N GLY A 41 22.83 0.62 11.59
CA GLY A 41 23.83 -0.33 11.07
C GLY A 41 23.29 -1.74 10.81
N VAL A 42 21.99 -1.97 10.94
CA VAL A 42 21.35 -3.24 10.61
C VAL A 42 20.78 -3.18 9.18
N PRO A 43 21.00 -4.20 8.33
CA PRO A 43 20.42 -4.28 6.99
C PRO A 43 18.88 -4.30 7.04
N ALA A 44 18.23 -3.65 6.08
CA ALA A 44 16.77 -3.59 6.05
C ALA A 44 16.14 -4.96 5.78
N GLU A 45 16.81 -5.82 5.01
CA GLU A 45 16.35 -7.17 4.69
C GLU A 45 16.33 -8.14 5.89
N SER A 46 17.01 -7.79 6.99
CA SER A 46 17.00 -8.59 8.21
C SER A 46 16.08 -8.00 9.28
N LEU A 47 15.20 -7.08 8.90
CA LEU A 47 14.35 -6.33 9.80
C LEU A 47 12.89 -6.40 9.35
N ASP A 48 12.02 -6.70 10.31
CA ASP A 48 10.58 -6.61 10.18
C ASP A 48 10.01 -5.73 11.29
N VAL A 49 8.88 -5.12 11.00
CA VAL A 49 8.14 -4.27 11.94
C VAL A 49 6.84 -4.98 12.32
N LEU A 50 6.67 -5.29 13.60
CA LEU A 50 5.46 -5.89 14.15
C LEU A 50 4.58 -4.80 14.75
N LEU A 51 3.39 -4.61 14.16
CA LEU A 51 2.41 -3.66 14.66
C LEU A 51 1.09 -4.36 15.00
N PRO A 52 0.40 -3.90 16.06
CA PRO A 52 -0.91 -4.39 16.35
C PRO A 52 -1.91 -3.90 15.30
N VAL A 53 -2.77 -4.82 14.86
CA VAL A 53 -3.75 -4.59 13.82
C VAL A 53 -5.15 -4.99 14.29
N ASP A 54 -6.16 -4.42 13.64
CA ASP A 54 -7.55 -4.79 13.85
C ASP A 54 -7.92 -6.11 13.14
N ALA A 55 -9.20 -6.49 13.21
CA ALA A 55 -9.71 -7.68 12.54
C ALA A 55 -9.59 -7.63 11.01
N GLN A 56 -9.44 -6.44 10.42
CA GLN A 56 -9.27 -6.19 8.98
C GLN A 56 -7.80 -6.06 8.58
N ARG A 57 -6.86 -6.36 9.49
CA ARG A 57 -5.41 -6.21 9.29
C ARG A 57 -4.98 -4.76 9.02
N GLN A 58 -5.75 -3.79 9.50
CA GLN A 58 -5.36 -2.38 9.46
C GLN A 58 -4.62 -2.01 10.75
N PRO A 59 -3.55 -1.20 10.68
CA PRO A 59 -2.91 -0.65 11.87
C PRO A 59 -3.93 0.08 12.76
N LEU A 60 -3.84 -0.12 14.07
CA LEU A 60 -4.72 0.56 15.02
C LEU A 60 -4.40 2.07 15.06
N GLY A 61 -5.43 2.91 15.06
CA GLY A 61 -5.31 4.34 15.28
C GLY A 61 -4.91 4.68 16.74
N GLY A 62 -4.29 5.85 16.93
CA GLY A 62 -3.93 6.36 18.25
C GLY A 62 -2.55 5.87 18.74
N PRO A 63 -2.34 5.75 20.07
CA PRO A 63 -1.07 5.31 20.63
C PRO A 63 -0.84 3.83 20.35
N VAL A 64 0.17 3.54 19.52
CA VAL A 64 0.55 2.20 19.11
C VAL A 64 1.88 1.82 19.76
N GLN A 65 1.94 0.60 20.28
CA GLN A 65 3.17 -0.02 20.74
C GLN A 65 3.46 -1.27 19.88
N GLY A 66 4.62 -1.28 19.25
CA GLY A 66 5.07 -2.32 18.34
C GLY A 66 6.47 -2.80 18.66
N PHE A 67 7.00 -3.66 17.79
CA PHE A 67 8.35 -4.20 17.91
C PHE A 67 9.05 -4.17 16.55
N ILE A 68 10.36 -3.93 16.55
CA ILE A 68 11.20 -4.24 15.41
C ILE A 68 11.80 -5.61 15.67
N LYS A 69 11.50 -6.56 14.80
CA LYS A 69 12.09 -7.90 14.78
C LYS A 69 13.34 -7.83 13.91
N GLN A 70 14.46 -8.25 14.47
CA GLN A 70 15.72 -8.38 13.77
C GLN A 70 16.13 -9.84 13.71
N GLU A 71 16.45 -10.33 12.53
CA GLU A 71 17.07 -11.65 12.37
C GLU A 71 18.60 -11.52 12.40
N ILE A 72 19.24 -12.22 13.33
CA ILE A 72 20.70 -12.26 13.46
C ILE A 72 21.18 -13.66 13.11
N LEU A 73 22.02 -13.76 12.08
CA LEU A 73 22.65 -15.03 11.73
C LEU A 73 23.65 -15.43 12.83
N LEU A 74 23.47 -16.61 13.41
CA LEU A 74 24.37 -17.16 14.42
C LEU A 74 25.75 -17.48 13.80
N PRO A 75 26.81 -17.56 14.61
CA PRO A 75 28.17 -17.84 14.11
C PRO A 75 28.30 -19.15 13.33
N ASN A 76 27.37 -20.09 13.50
CA ASN A 76 27.33 -21.34 12.75
C ASN A 76 26.85 -21.16 11.29
N GLY A 77 26.34 -19.98 10.93
CA GLY A 77 25.89 -19.61 9.58
C GLY A 77 24.64 -20.35 9.09
N ARG A 78 23.94 -21.09 9.97
CA ARG A 78 22.79 -21.93 9.60
C ARG A 78 21.52 -21.61 10.35
N GLU A 79 21.65 -20.98 11.51
CA GLU A 79 20.54 -20.64 12.38
C GLU A 79 20.47 -19.12 12.51
N THR A 80 19.26 -18.60 12.68
CA THR A 80 19.01 -17.20 13.00
C THR A 80 18.42 -17.09 14.40
N GLU A 81 18.77 -16.01 15.09
CA GLU A 81 18.16 -15.59 16.34
C GLU A 81 17.30 -14.35 16.09
N GLU A 82 16.11 -14.30 16.68
CA GLU A 82 15.19 -13.17 16.52
C GLU A 82 15.30 -12.24 17.74
N LEU A 83 15.67 -10.98 17.50
CA LEU A 83 15.70 -9.94 18.53
C LEU A 83 14.51 -8.99 18.34
N PHE A 84 13.81 -8.68 19.43
CA PHE A 84 12.65 -7.79 19.42
C PHE A 84 12.94 -6.49 20.16
N TYR A 85 12.94 -5.37 19.43
CA TYR A 85 13.12 -4.03 19.97
C TYR A 85 11.78 -3.33 20.13
N PRO A 86 11.26 -3.13 21.35
CA PRO A 86 9.99 -2.45 21.56
C PRO A 86 10.09 -0.97 21.19
N PHE A 87 9.05 -0.45 20.57
CA PHE A 87 8.93 0.98 20.26
C PHE A 87 7.47 1.43 20.28
N GLY A 88 7.22 2.74 20.26
CA GLY A 88 5.87 3.26 20.24
C GLY A 88 5.77 4.63 19.60
N PHE A 89 4.63 4.90 18.99
CA PHE A 89 4.31 6.16 18.31
C PHE A 89 2.80 6.35 18.26
N ASN A 90 2.35 7.56 17.92
CA ASN A 90 0.94 7.82 17.68
C ASN A 90 0.67 7.74 16.17
N LEU A 91 -0.15 6.78 15.76
CA LEU A 91 -0.75 6.77 14.43
C LEU A 91 -1.86 7.82 14.43
N ALA A 92 -1.89 8.66 13.40
CA ALA A 92 -3.07 9.50 13.19
C ALA A 92 -4.28 8.56 13.11
N ASP A 93 -5.33 8.84 13.88
CA ASP A 93 -6.59 8.12 13.72
C ASP A 93 -6.98 8.22 12.25
N THR A 94 -7.03 7.08 11.57
CA THR A 94 -7.69 6.96 10.28
C THR A 94 -9.17 7.16 10.54
N ALA A 95 -9.56 8.42 10.80
CA ALA A 95 -10.94 8.86 10.72
C ALA A 95 -11.40 8.43 9.34
N ALA A 96 -12.36 7.50 9.31
CA ALA A 96 -12.97 6.97 8.10
C ALA A 96 -13.13 8.13 7.12
N VAL A 97 -12.46 8.05 5.97
CA VAL A 97 -12.66 9.01 4.89
C VAL A 97 -14.15 8.95 4.59
N ALA A 98 -14.87 9.97 5.05
CA ALA A 98 -16.30 10.07 4.81
C ALA A 98 -16.49 9.95 3.29
N PRO A 99 -17.42 9.11 2.81
CA PRO A 99 -17.61 8.92 1.38
C PRO A 99 -17.81 10.31 0.76
N ALA A 100 -16.91 10.68 -0.16
CA ALA A 100 -17.04 11.91 -0.91
C ALA A 100 -18.44 11.91 -1.53
N ALA A 101 -19.26 12.87 -1.12
CA ALA A 101 -20.61 13.01 -1.65
C ALA A 101 -20.53 13.02 -3.19
N PRO A 102 -21.42 12.31 -3.89
CA PRO A 102 -21.39 12.26 -5.34
C PRO A 102 -21.44 13.69 -5.88
N ALA A 103 -20.45 14.05 -6.69
CA ALA A 103 -20.44 15.33 -7.39
C ALA A 103 -21.71 15.42 -8.25
N ASP A 104 -22.43 16.52 -8.09
CA ASP A 104 -23.65 16.82 -8.85
C ASP A 104 -23.39 16.64 -10.37
N PRO A 105 -24.31 16.03 -11.13
CA PRO A 105 -24.17 15.90 -12.58
C PRO A 105 -24.00 17.29 -13.22
N ALA A 106 -22.89 17.50 -13.91
CA ALA A 106 -22.68 18.70 -14.71
C ALA A 106 -23.82 18.84 -15.74
N ALA A 107 -24.47 20.00 -15.73
CA ALA A 107 -25.59 20.31 -16.62
C ALA A 107 -25.19 20.14 -18.11
N PRO A 108 -26.08 19.64 -18.98
CA PRO A 108 -25.78 19.44 -20.39
C PRO A 108 -25.43 20.76 -21.09
N ALA A 109 -24.33 20.78 -21.84
CA ALA A 109 -24.00 21.90 -22.72
C ALA A 109 -25.08 22.03 -23.81
N ALA A 110 -25.56 23.26 -24.03
CA ALA A 110 -26.54 23.59 -25.05
C ALA A 110 -26.01 23.28 -26.46
N PRO A 111 -26.86 22.82 -27.40
CA PRO A 111 -26.46 22.53 -28.76
C PRO A 111 -26.05 23.81 -29.51
N ALA A 112 -24.90 23.77 -30.17
CA ALA A 112 -24.47 24.81 -31.10
C ALA A 112 -25.30 24.77 -32.38
N ASP A 113 -25.72 25.94 -32.85
CA ASP A 113 -26.51 26.14 -34.07
C ASP A 113 -25.76 25.67 -35.33
N PRO A 114 -26.42 25.04 -36.33
CA PRO A 114 -25.77 24.64 -37.58
C PRO A 114 -25.40 25.86 -38.43
N ALA A 115 -24.12 25.98 -38.78
CA ALA A 115 -23.66 26.94 -39.78
C ALA A 115 -24.23 26.58 -41.17
N ALA A 116 -24.76 27.58 -41.87
CA ALA A 116 -25.31 27.47 -43.22
C ALA A 116 -24.24 26.98 -44.24
N PRO A 117 -24.64 26.26 -45.31
CA PRO A 117 -23.71 25.74 -46.30
C PRO A 117 -23.22 26.86 -47.22
N ALA A 118 -21.89 26.99 -47.36
CA ALA A 118 -21.28 27.78 -48.42
C ALA A 118 -21.10 26.90 -49.66
N ASP A 119 -21.57 27.44 -50.79
CA ASP A 119 -21.54 26.90 -52.14
C ASP A 119 -20.18 26.36 -52.61
N ALA A 120 -20.29 25.36 -53.46
CA ALA A 120 -19.22 24.59 -54.09
C ALA A 120 -18.48 25.37 -55.19
N ALA A 121 -17.16 25.14 -55.30
CA ALA A 121 -16.36 25.35 -56.51
C ALA A 121 -15.12 24.42 -56.49
N PRO A 122 -14.53 24.08 -57.66
CA PRO A 122 -14.21 22.69 -58.01
C PRO A 122 -12.77 22.23 -57.70
N ALA A 123 -12.64 20.90 -57.64
CA ALA A 123 -11.44 20.11 -57.41
C ALA A 123 -10.29 20.40 -58.40
N ALA A 124 -9.07 20.41 -57.86
CA ALA A 124 -7.82 20.31 -58.60
C ALA A 124 -7.01 19.07 -58.12
N PRO A 125 -6.16 18.48 -58.98
CA PRO A 125 -5.75 17.07 -58.88
C PRO A 125 -4.70 16.79 -57.79
N ALA A 126 -4.76 15.57 -57.25
CA ALA A 126 -3.83 15.03 -56.26
C ALA A 126 -2.41 14.86 -56.82
N GLU A 127 -1.41 15.39 -56.12
CA GLU A 127 -0.01 15.03 -56.31
C GLU A 127 0.34 13.74 -55.52
N PRO A 128 1.15 12.84 -56.10
CA PRO A 128 1.44 11.53 -55.54
C PRO A 128 2.44 11.57 -54.38
N ALA A 129 2.20 10.68 -53.41
CA ALA A 129 3.10 10.41 -52.30
C ALA A 129 4.48 9.90 -52.76
N PRO A 130 5.59 10.26 -52.08
CA PRO A 130 6.86 9.58 -52.28
C PRO A 130 6.77 8.14 -51.78
N LYS A 131 7.13 7.20 -52.66
CA LYS A 131 7.38 5.79 -52.35
C LYS A 131 8.54 5.65 -51.35
N PRO A 132 8.52 4.63 -50.48
CA PRO A 132 9.70 4.24 -49.72
C PRO A 132 10.77 3.72 -50.69
N THR A 133 11.99 4.21 -50.54
CA THR A 133 13.17 3.63 -51.16
C THR A 133 13.45 2.28 -50.49
N GLY A 134 13.39 1.20 -51.28
CA GLY A 134 14.28 0.04 -51.08
C GLY A 134 15.73 0.51 -51.21
N ASP A 135 16.74 -0.28 -50.90
CA ASP A 135 16.88 -1.72 -51.02
C ASP A 135 18.16 -2.13 -50.26
N ASP A 136 18.28 -3.42 -49.99
CA ASP A 136 19.51 -4.23 -49.87
C ASP A 136 20.82 -3.62 -49.34
N ASP A 137 21.35 -4.22 -48.27
CA ASP A 137 22.58 -5.02 -48.42
C ASP A 137 22.81 -5.95 -47.21
N ASP A 138 23.09 -7.20 -47.55
CA ASP A 138 23.60 -8.28 -46.71
C ASP A 138 24.91 -7.90 -46.01
N GLU A 139 25.21 -8.53 -44.87
CA GLU A 139 26.50 -9.21 -44.63
C GLU A 139 26.51 -9.89 -43.25
N GLU A 140 26.56 -11.23 -43.30
CA GLU A 140 27.02 -12.09 -42.21
C GLU A 140 28.52 -11.85 -41.96
N GLU A 141 28.99 -11.95 -40.72
CA GLU A 141 30.34 -12.46 -40.42
C GLU A 141 30.54 -12.75 -38.91
N ASP A 142 30.82 -14.03 -38.64
CA ASP A 142 31.47 -14.71 -37.48
C ASP A 142 30.95 -14.58 -36.03
#